data_AF-A0A7X7XN91-F1
#
_entry.id   AF-A0A7X7XN91-F1
#
_cell.length_a   1.000
_cell.length_b   1.000
_cell.length_c   1.000
_cell.angle_alpha   90.00
_cell.angle_beta   90.00
_cell.angle_gamma   90.00
#
_symmetry.space_group_name_H-M   'P 1'
#
loop_
_entity.id
_entity.type
_entity.pdbx_description
1 polymer ?
#
loop_
_entity_poly.entity_id
_entity_poly.type
_entity_poly.pdbx_seq_one_letter_code
_entity_poly.pdbx_strand_id
1 'polypeptide(L)'
;MSARAVLARREARQAEQAALVRETGAPLLSLTIVAPGPEKDGPAIRAAFAAGLRACRDLLAARGWAVRGRRATDAPTGPESLLAVAADPTELKAALVALEDAAPLGRLWDLDVVAGLDDAGLPVVLGRRALGLPPRRCLVCDSDAAACARSARHPLPVLLLARDALAAGVDVAAARAASGLAVRALVVEAELAPKPGLVDPVTNGAHVDMDLALLLRSADALRDWFTASWLTGATASGDDDLRARLVTLGLAAEAAMRRVTGGVNTHKGALFGVGLLLAALGAEGSREPERACARVGVLAAPLLADWLARVDTDASHGSAAFRELGLTGARGEAASGFATVRTVSLPAYRDRLAETGDVDDALRWALVSLMAVCPDTNLYARGGAEALAAVQGWAGRVVRKRPDPRRLATALAQADAPFTERRWSPGGSADLLALTWLLDRLGAARPAAETCAGEGP
;
A
#
# COMPACT_ATOMS: atom_id res chain seq x y z
N MET A 1 4.38 -21.44 -15.82
CA MET A 1 3.41 -22.24 -16.60
C MET A 1 3.22 -21.63 -17.98
N SER A 2 3.07 -22.42 -19.04
CA SER A 2 2.88 -21.89 -20.40
C SER A 2 1.43 -21.47 -20.65
N ALA A 3 1.22 -20.42 -21.45
CA ALA A 3 -0.12 -20.00 -21.87
C ALA A 3 -0.89 -21.12 -22.60
N ARG A 4 -0.15 -21.98 -23.33
CA ARG A 4 -0.70 -23.15 -24.02
C ARG A 4 -1.33 -24.16 -23.05
N ALA A 5 -0.71 -24.41 -21.89
CA ALA A 5 -1.26 -25.33 -20.90
C ALA A 5 -2.59 -24.81 -20.31
N VAL A 6 -2.66 -23.51 -20.03
CA VAL A 6 -3.90 -22.87 -19.53
C VAL A 6 -5.02 -22.95 -20.57
N LEU A 7 -4.70 -22.69 -21.85
CA LEU A 7 -5.69 -22.78 -22.93
C LEU A 7 -6.20 -24.21 -23.14
N ALA A 8 -5.29 -25.19 -23.24
CA ALA A 8 -5.64 -26.60 -23.39
C ALA A 8 -6.52 -27.09 -22.23
N ARG A 9 -6.24 -26.65 -21.00
CA ARG A 9 -7.10 -26.98 -19.86
C ARG A 9 -8.48 -26.36 -19.98
N ARG A 10 -8.59 -25.09 -20.44
CA ARG A 10 -9.87 -24.43 -20.65
C ARG A 10 -10.73 -25.17 -21.68
N GLU A 11 -10.14 -25.63 -22.77
CA GLU A 11 -10.81 -26.43 -23.80
C GLU A 11 -11.28 -27.78 -23.23
N ALA A 12 -10.43 -28.48 -22.47
CA ALA A 12 -10.81 -29.71 -21.79
C ALA A 12 -11.95 -29.50 -20.78
N ARG A 13 -11.93 -28.41 -20.00
CA ARG A 13 -13.03 -28.03 -19.10
C ARG A 13 -14.34 -27.79 -19.88
N GLN A 14 -14.28 -27.14 -21.03
CA GLN A 14 -15.46 -26.91 -21.88
C GLN A 14 -16.07 -28.24 -22.37
N ALA A 15 -15.23 -29.20 -22.79
CA ALA A 15 -15.67 -30.52 -23.19
C ALA A 15 -16.29 -31.31 -22.01
N GLU A 16 -15.68 -31.24 -20.82
CA GLU A 16 -16.20 -31.85 -19.59
C GLU A 16 -17.55 -31.23 -19.18
N GLN A 17 -17.71 -29.91 -19.30
CA GLN A 17 -18.97 -29.23 -19.09
C GLN A 17 -20.04 -29.75 -20.06
N ALA A 18 -19.72 -29.84 -21.35
CA ALA A 18 -20.69 -30.32 -22.33
C ALA A 18 -21.10 -31.78 -22.10
N ALA A 19 -20.15 -32.65 -21.76
CA ALA A 19 -20.44 -34.03 -21.40
C ALA A 19 -21.36 -34.12 -20.18
N LEU A 20 -21.05 -33.39 -19.10
CA LEU A 20 -21.83 -33.45 -17.86
C LEU A 20 -23.24 -32.87 -18.01
N VAL A 21 -23.43 -31.83 -18.84
CA VAL A 21 -24.78 -31.33 -19.18
C VAL A 21 -25.57 -32.40 -19.93
N ARG A 22 -24.99 -33.09 -20.93
CA ARG A 22 -25.69 -34.16 -21.68
C ARG A 22 -26.05 -35.34 -20.77
N GLU A 23 -25.16 -35.71 -19.86
CA GLU A 23 -25.36 -36.83 -18.93
C GLU A 23 -26.46 -36.58 -17.91
N THR A 24 -26.62 -35.32 -17.47
CA THR A 24 -27.48 -35.00 -16.32
C THR A 24 -28.73 -34.20 -16.66
N GLY A 25 -28.75 -33.50 -17.80
CA GLY A 25 -29.81 -32.57 -18.19
C GLY A 25 -29.95 -31.34 -17.28
N ALA A 26 -28.98 -31.09 -16.39
CA ALA A 26 -29.03 -30.04 -15.39
C ALA A 26 -27.97 -28.94 -15.68
N PRO A 27 -28.20 -27.68 -15.24
CA PRO A 27 -27.18 -26.65 -15.33
C PRO A 27 -25.99 -26.97 -14.44
N LEU A 28 -24.82 -26.44 -14.80
CA LEU A 28 -23.58 -26.67 -14.07
C LEU A 28 -23.13 -25.43 -13.31
N LEU A 29 -22.76 -25.61 -12.05
CA LEU A 29 -21.86 -24.72 -11.34
C LEU A 29 -20.42 -25.11 -11.70
N SER A 30 -19.65 -24.16 -12.19
CA SER A 30 -18.22 -24.28 -12.48
C SER A 30 -17.43 -23.40 -11.51
N LEU A 31 -16.71 -24.01 -10.58
CA LEU A 31 -15.85 -23.34 -9.61
C LEU A 31 -14.39 -23.43 -10.07
N THR A 32 -13.77 -22.28 -10.26
CA THR A 32 -12.31 -22.12 -10.37
C THR A 32 -11.83 -20.94 -9.49
N ILE A 33 -10.52 -20.65 -9.49
CA ILE A 33 -9.93 -19.54 -8.71
C ILE A 33 -9.32 -18.49 -9.63
N VAL A 34 -9.62 -17.22 -9.35
CA VAL A 34 -8.93 -16.08 -9.94
C VAL A 34 -7.50 -16.05 -9.42
N ALA A 35 -6.58 -16.53 -10.24
CA ALA A 35 -5.15 -16.57 -9.95
C ALA A 35 -4.37 -15.66 -10.93
N PRO A 36 -4.04 -14.41 -10.55
CA PRO A 36 -3.14 -13.55 -11.33
C PRO A 36 -1.74 -14.17 -11.45
N GLY A 37 -1.04 -13.84 -12.54
CA GLY A 37 0.35 -14.28 -12.74
C GLY A 37 0.50 -15.72 -13.25
N PRO A 38 1.74 -16.23 -13.30
CA PRO A 38 2.07 -17.51 -13.94
C PRO A 38 1.82 -18.75 -13.04
N GLU A 39 1.70 -18.54 -11.73
CA GLU A 39 1.43 -19.57 -10.74
C GLU A 39 -0.09 -19.72 -10.57
N LYS A 40 -0.64 -20.88 -10.94
CA LYS A 40 -2.08 -21.17 -10.86
C LYS A 40 -2.44 -22.18 -9.80
N ASP A 41 -1.46 -22.63 -9.04
CA ASP A 41 -1.62 -23.55 -7.94
C ASP A 41 -0.65 -23.18 -6.82
N GLY A 42 -1.03 -23.41 -5.58
CA GLY A 42 -0.27 -23.01 -4.40
C GLY A 42 -1.15 -22.95 -3.16
N PRO A 43 -0.56 -22.74 -1.96
CA PRO A 43 -1.30 -22.81 -0.70
C PRO A 43 -2.50 -21.87 -0.63
N ALA A 44 -2.33 -20.60 -1.04
CA ALA A 44 -3.41 -19.61 -1.06
C ALA A 44 -4.55 -19.99 -2.01
N ILE A 45 -4.21 -20.49 -3.21
CA ILE A 45 -5.19 -20.91 -4.23
C ILE A 45 -5.97 -22.14 -3.75
N ARG A 46 -5.28 -23.14 -3.20
CA ARG A 46 -5.90 -24.35 -2.66
C ARG A 46 -6.79 -24.05 -1.46
N ALA A 47 -6.35 -23.16 -0.56
CA ALA A 47 -7.17 -22.71 0.57
C ALA A 47 -8.44 -21.99 0.10
N ALA A 48 -8.31 -21.05 -0.84
CA ALA A 48 -9.44 -20.32 -1.41
C ALA A 48 -10.42 -21.26 -2.13
N PHE A 49 -9.92 -22.24 -2.90
CA PHE A 49 -10.74 -23.25 -3.56
C PHE A 49 -11.49 -24.14 -2.59
N ALA A 50 -10.81 -24.65 -1.56
CA ALA A 50 -11.44 -25.50 -0.56
C ALA A 50 -12.55 -24.74 0.19
N ALA A 51 -12.33 -23.46 0.51
CA ALA A 51 -13.34 -22.60 1.10
C ALA A 51 -14.52 -22.34 0.15
N GLY A 52 -14.26 -22.04 -1.12
CA GLY A 52 -15.30 -21.82 -2.13
C GLY A 52 -16.16 -23.07 -2.36
N LEU A 53 -15.53 -24.24 -2.41
CA LEU A 53 -16.24 -25.51 -2.57
C LEU A 53 -17.14 -25.83 -1.37
N ARG A 54 -16.68 -25.56 -0.14
CA ARG A 54 -17.52 -25.67 1.07
C ARG A 54 -18.70 -24.70 1.01
N ALA A 55 -18.42 -23.43 0.74
CA ALA A 55 -19.44 -22.38 0.66
C ALA A 55 -20.51 -22.68 -0.42
N CYS A 56 -20.10 -23.22 -1.57
CA CYS A 56 -21.04 -23.67 -2.60
C CYS A 56 -21.90 -24.83 -2.09
N ARG A 57 -21.31 -25.85 -1.45
CA ARG A 57 -22.06 -26.99 -0.90
C ARG A 57 -23.08 -26.57 0.14
N ASP A 58 -22.69 -25.68 1.05
CA ASP A 58 -23.57 -25.15 2.09
C ASP A 58 -24.74 -24.37 1.48
N LEU A 59 -24.46 -23.54 0.46
CA LEU A 59 -25.48 -22.83 -0.31
C LEU A 59 -26.47 -23.80 -0.97
N LEU A 60 -25.97 -24.81 -1.68
CA LEU A 60 -26.82 -25.80 -2.37
C LEU A 60 -27.70 -26.56 -1.38
N ALA A 61 -27.13 -26.97 -0.23
CA ALA A 61 -27.87 -27.65 0.83
C ALA A 61 -28.97 -26.75 1.43
N ALA A 62 -28.65 -25.49 1.74
CA ALA A 62 -29.61 -24.53 2.29
C ALA A 62 -30.77 -24.22 1.34
N ARG A 63 -30.55 -24.32 0.02
CA ARG A 63 -31.58 -24.13 -1.01
C ARG A 63 -32.34 -25.41 -1.36
N GLY A 64 -31.93 -26.57 -0.84
CA GLY A 64 -32.49 -27.86 -1.23
C GLY A 64 -32.17 -28.28 -2.67
N TRP A 65 -31.13 -27.69 -3.29
CA TRP A 65 -30.75 -27.97 -4.67
C TRP A 65 -29.90 -29.23 -4.75
N ALA A 66 -30.46 -30.28 -5.37
CA ALA A 66 -29.79 -31.59 -5.47
C ALA A 66 -28.64 -31.57 -6.49
N VAL A 67 -27.49 -32.12 -6.11
CA VAL A 67 -26.35 -32.34 -7.01
C VAL A 67 -26.56 -33.65 -7.79
N ARG A 68 -26.73 -33.56 -9.11
CA ARG A 68 -26.99 -34.68 -10.02
C ARG A 68 -25.72 -35.33 -10.59
N GLY A 69 -24.60 -34.61 -10.55
CA GLY A 69 -23.33 -35.07 -11.07
C GLY A 69 -22.19 -34.18 -10.60
N ARG A 70 -20.97 -34.73 -10.57
CA ARG A 70 -19.77 -33.99 -10.16
C ARG A 70 -18.56 -34.41 -10.98
N ARG A 71 -17.71 -33.45 -11.30
CA ARG A 71 -16.35 -33.68 -11.80
C ARG A 71 -15.41 -32.75 -11.04
N ALA A 72 -14.26 -33.29 -10.63
CA ALA A 72 -13.22 -32.52 -9.96
C ALA A 72 -11.90 -32.80 -10.66
N THR A 73 -11.14 -31.75 -10.90
CA THR A 73 -9.86 -31.83 -11.59
C THR A 73 -8.82 -31.14 -10.72
N ASP A 74 -7.75 -31.87 -10.39
CA ASP A 74 -6.55 -31.31 -9.79
C ASP A 74 -5.45 -31.33 -10.86
N ALA A 75 -5.14 -30.15 -11.40
CA ALA A 75 -4.18 -30.00 -12.49
C ALA A 75 -3.14 -28.93 -12.11
N PRO A 76 -1.97 -28.91 -12.78
CA PRO A 76 -0.99 -27.84 -12.56
C PRO A 76 -1.57 -26.44 -12.80
N THR A 77 -2.62 -26.32 -13.61
CA THR A 77 -3.40 -25.09 -13.88
C THR A 77 -4.33 -24.66 -12.74
N GLY A 78 -4.31 -25.38 -11.62
CA GLY A 78 -5.12 -25.12 -10.45
C GLY A 78 -6.28 -26.12 -10.27
N PRO A 79 -6.89 -26.15 -9.07
CA PRO A 79 -8.03 -26.98 -8.78
C PRO A 79 -9.32 -26.45 -9.42
N GLU A 80 -10.16 -27.36 -9.91
CA GLU A 80 -11.43 -27.05 -10.58
C GLU A 80 -12.53 -28.01 -10.12
N SER A 81 -13.78 -27.54 -9.99
CA SER A 81 -14.93 -28.39 -9.73
C SER A 81 -16.13 -28.01 -10.59
N LEU A 82 -16.75 -29.01 -11.20
CA LEU A 82 -18.03 -28.92 -11.89
C LEU A 82 -19.08 -29.69 -11.08
N LEU A 83 -20.20 -29.04 -10.78
CA LEU A 83 -21.35 -29.65 -10.10
C LEU A 83 -22.58 -29.46 -10.98
N ALA A 84 -23.24 -30.55 -11.38
CA ALA A 84 -24.55 -30.47 -12.03
C ALA A 84 -25.62 -30.33 -10.97
N VAL A 85 -26.41 -29.25 -11.03
CA VAL A 85 -27.31 -28.85 -9.94
C VAL A 85 -28.74 -28.77 -10.46
N ALA A 86 -29.67 -29.45 -9.79
CA ALA A 86 -31.10 -29.37 -10.10
C ALA A 86 -31.68 -28.06 -9.57
N ALA A 87 -31.47 -26.97 -10.32
CA ALA A 87 -31.95 -25.62 -10.01
C ALA A 87 -32.26 -24.87 -11.32
N ASP A 88 -33.03 -23.78 -11.25
CA ASP A 88 -33.10 -22.83 -12.35
C ASP A 88 -31.71 -22.16 -12.54
N PRO A 89 -31.19 -22.05 -13.77
CA PRO A 89 -29.84 -21.53 -14.00
C PRO A 89 -29.70 -20.04 -13.64
N THR A 90 -30.77 -19.26 -13.76
CA THR A 90 -30.78 -17.83 -13.39
C THR A 90 -30.76 -17.67 -11.88
N GLU A 91 -31.59 -18.43 -11.15
CA GLU A 91 -31.60 -18.45 -9.69
C GLU A 91 -30.26 -18.94 -9.12
N LEU A 92 -29.68 -19.99 -9.71
CA LEU A 92 -28.37 -20.51 -9.35
C LEU A 92 -27.29 -19.44 -9.53
N LYS A 93 -27.26 -18.76 -10.69
CA LYS A 93 -26.25 -17.72 -10.95
C LYS A 93 -26.41 -16.53 -10.01
N ALA A 94 -27.63 -16.08 -9.74
CA ALA A 94 -27.88 -15.00 -8.78
C ALA A 94 -27.39 -15.37 -7.37
N ALA A 95 -27.63 -16.61 -6.93
CA ALA A 95 -27.17 -17.09 -5.63
C ALA A 95 -25.63 -17.18 -5.53
N LEU A 96 -24.96 -17.61 -6.60
CA LEU A 96 -23.51 -17.68 -6.65
C LEU A 96 -22.86 -16.30 -6.70
N VAL A 97 -23.46 -15.34 -7.41
CA VAL A 97 -22.98 -13.94 -7.38
C VAL A 97 -23.11 -13.35 -5.97
N ALA A 98 -24.24 -13.59 -5.29
CA ALA A 98 -24.41 -13.19 -3.91
C ALA A 98 -23.34 -13.82 -2.99
N LEU A 99 -22.96 -15.09 -3.25
CA LEU A 99 -21.90 -15.78 -2.54
C LEU A 99 -20.51 -15.17 -2.79
N GLU A 100 -20.17 -14.80 -4.04
CA GLU A 100 -18.93 -14.09 -4.38
C GLU A 100 -18.84 -12.73 -3.68
N ASP A 101 -19.97 -12.04 -3.53
CA ASP A 101 -20.02 -10.69 -2.98
C ASP A 101 -20.11 -10.66 -1.44
N ALA A 102 -20.48 -11.78 -0.81
CA ALA A 102 -20.72 -11.90 0.64
C ALA A 102 -19.47 -11.74 1.51
N ALA A 103 -18.28 -12.09 1.01
CA ALA A 103 -17.04 -12.05 1.78
C ALA A 103 -15.85 -11.60 0.92
N PRO A 104 -14.79 -11.00 1.52
CA PRO A 104 -13.57 -10.64 0.79
C PRO A 104 -12.97 -11.80 -0.01
N LEU A 105 -12.95 -13.00 0.57
CA LEU A 105 -12.47 -14.23 -0.07
C LEU A 105 -13.22 -14.56 -1.36
N GLY A 106 -14.50 -14.20 -1.47
CA GLY A 106 -15.33 -14.43 -2.65
C GLY A 106 -14.82 -13.74 -3.91
N ARG A 107 -13.97 -12.71 -3.77
CA ARG A 107 -13.27 -12.08 -4.90
C ARG A 107 -12.29 -13.03 -5.60
N LEU A 108 -11.84 -14.09 -4.95
CA LEU A 108 -10.98 -15.11 -5.53
C LEU A 108 -11.77 -16.22 -6.22
N TRP A 109 -13.05 -16.40 -5.91
CA TRP A 109 -13.86 -17.45 -6.52
C TRP A 109 -14.31 -17.04 -7.90
N ASP A 110 -14.21 -17.93 -8.86
CA ASP A 110 -14.80 -17.77 -10.19
C ASP A 110 -15.93 -18.79 -10.32
N LEU A 111 -17.14 -18.33 -10.00
CA LEU A 111 -18.36 -19.14 -9.94
C LEU A 111 -19.21 -18.91 -11.20
N ASP A 112 -18.96 -19.73 -12.22
CA ASP A 112 -19.72 -19.68 -13.47
C ASP A 112 -20.89 -20.65 -13.48
N VAL A 113 -21.94 -20.29 -14.21
CA VAL A 113 -23.09 -21.17 -14.46
C VAL A 113 -23.17 -21.47 -15.95
N VAL A 114 -23.13 -22.76 -16.29
CA VAL A 114 -23.49 -23.25 -17.62
C VAL A 114 -24.96 -23.60 -17.59
N ALA A 115 -25.81 -22.84 -18.28
CA ALA A 115 -27.25 -23.04 -18.28
C ALA A 115 -27.69 -24.27 -19.10
N GLY A 116 -26.92 -24.63 -20.11
CA GLY A 116 -27.23 -25.70 -21.05
C GLY A 116 -26.25 -25.72 -22.20
N LEU A 117 -26.67 -26.32 -23.32
CA LEU A 117 -25.92 -26.33 -24.57
C LEU A 117 -26.66 -25.52 -25.64
N ASP A 118 -25.90 -24.87 -26.52
CA ASP A 118 -26.45 -24.27 -27.74
C ASP A 118 -26.68 -25.33 -28.84
N ASP A 119 -27.17 -24.91 -29.99
CA ASP A 119 -27.44 -25.78 -31.15
C ASP A 119 -26.19 -26.47 -31.69
N ALA A 120 -25.00 -25.89 -31.45
CA ALA A 120 -23.71 -26.48 -31.80
C ALA A 120 -23.19 -27.44 -30.72
N GLY A 121 -23.92 -27.63 -29.63
CA GLY A 121 -23.54 -28.48 -28.51
C GLY A 121 -22.48 -27.85 -27.60
N LEU A 122 -22.30 -26.54 -27.63
CA LEU A 122 -21.34 -25.79 -26.80
C LEU A 122 -21.99 -25.25 -25.51
N PRO A 123 -21.26 -25.21 -24.38
CA PRO A 123 -21.75 -24.65 -23.13
C PRO A 123 -22.20 -23.19 -23.22
N VAL A 124 -23.44 -22.91 -22.83
CA VAL A 124 -23.98 -21.55 -22.70
C VAL A 124 -23.75 -21.04 -21.28
N VAL A 125 -22.82 -20.09 -21.12
CA VAL A 125 -22.44 -19.53 -19.81
C VAL A 125 -23.27 -18.28 -19.48
N LEU A 126 -23.88 -18.26 -18.30
CA LEU A 126 -24.57 -17.08 -17.76
C LEU A 126 -23.58 -16.17 -17.02
N GLY A 127 -23.33 -14.99 -17.59
CA GLY A 127 -22.54 -13.93 -16.97
C GLY A 127 -23.37 -12.95 -16.16
N ARG A 128 -22.71 -12.16 -15.30
CA ARG A 128 -23.34 -11.09 -14.48
C ARG A 128 -24.17 -10.09 -15.33
N ARG A 129 -23.67 -9.72 -16.52
CA ARG A 129 -24.34 -8.76 -17.42
C ARG A 129 -25.70 -9.23 -17.93
N ALA A 130 -25.86 -10.54 -18.19
CA ALA A 130 -27.13 -11.10 -18.64
C ALA A 130 -28.25 -10.96 -17.60
N LEU A 131 -27.86 -10.80 -16.32
CA LEU A 131 -28.76 -10.61 -15.18
C LEU A 131 -28.84 -9.15 -14.70
N GLY A 132 -28.23 -8.21 -15.42
CA GLY A 132 -28.16 -6.80 -14.98
C GLY A 132 -27.34 -6.57 -13.71
N LEU A 133 -26.46 -7.51 -13.32
CA LEU A 133 -25.67 -7.44 -12.10
C LEU A 133 -24.34 -6.69 -12.31
N PRO A 134 -23.80 -6.03 -11.27
CA PRO A 134 -22.54 -5.29 -11.36
C PRO A 134 -21.35 -6.21 -11.67
N PRO A 135 -20.29 -5.68 -12.32
CA PRO A 135 -19.09 -6.46 -12.61
C PRO A 135 -18.36 -6.88 -11.34
N ARG A 136 -17.47 -7.85 -11.47
CA ARG A 136 -16.64 -8.32 -10.35
C ARG A 136 -15.71 -7.20 -9.88
N ARG A 137 -15.52 -7.13 -8.56
CA ARG A 137 -14.59 -6.20 -7.93
C ARG A 137 -13.14 -6.68 -8.09
N CYS A 138 -12.24 -5.74 -8.37
CA CYS A 138 -10.80 -5.97 -8.41
C CYS A 138 -10.28 -6.45 -7.04
N LEU A 139 -9.23 -7.30 -7.07
CA LEU A 139 -8.57 -7.81 -5.86
C LEU A 139 -7.95 -6.70 -5.01
N VAL A 140 -7.50 -5.62 -5.66
CA VAL A 140 -6.93 -4.43 -5.00
C VAL A 140 -8.01 -3.35 -4.92
N CYS A 141 -8.46 -2.90 -6.09
CA CYS A 141 -9.23 -1.72 -6.45
C CYS A 141 -10.67 -1.43 -6.01
N ASP A 142 -11.46 -2.46 -5.70
CA ASP A 142 -12.95 -2.46 -5.74
C ASP A 142 -13.59 -2.05 -7.08
N SER A 143 -12.86 -1.38 -7.98
CA SER A 143 -13.25 -1.09 -9.36
C SER A 143 -13.50 -2.39 -10.15
N ASP A 144 -14.10 -2.26 -11.33
CA ASP A 144 -14.29 -3.38 -12.26
C ASP A 144 -12.96 -4.11 -12.53
N ALA A 145 -12.92 -5.40 -12.16
CA ALA A 145 -11.77 -6.27 -12.32
C ALA A 145 -11.34 -6.41 -13.79
N ALA A 146 -12.28 -6.46 -14.73
CA ALA A 146 -11.97 -6.59 -16.15
C ALA A 146 -11.34 -5.31 -16.70
N ALA A 147 -11.83 -4.14 -16.29
CA ALA A 147 -11.23 -2.85 -16.63
C ALA A 147 -9.82 -2.72 -16.04
N CYS A 148 -9.65 -3.04 -14.76
CA CYS A 148 -8.35 -3.03 -14.08
C CYS A 148 -7.32 -3.95 -14.75
N ALA A 149 -7.73 -5.16 -15.14
CA ALA A 149 -6.86 -6.10 -15.83
C ALA A 149 -6.45 -5.60 -17.22
N ARG A 150 -7.41 -5.07 -18.00
CA ARG A 150 -7.16 -4.55 -19.35
C ARG A 150 -6.20 -3.35 -19.35
N SER A 151 -6.33 -2.46 -18.37
CA SER A 151 -5.46 -1.29 -18.25
C SER A 151 -4.14 -1.58 -17.51
N ALA A 152 -3.90 -2.82 -17.09
CA ALA A 152 -2.79 -3.21 -16.22
C ALA A 152 -2.63 -2.25 -15.02
N ARG A 153 -3.77 -1.89 -14.39
CA ARG A 153 -3.81 -0.80 -13.38
C ARG A 153 -2.87 -1.05 -12.20
N HIS A 154 -2.71 -2.31 -11.81
CA HIS A 154 -1.90 -2.70 -10.65
C HIS A 154 -0.70 -3.54 -11.09
N PRO A 155 0.49 -3.29 -10.52
CA PRO A 155 1.65 -4.14 -10.72
C PRO A 155 1.38 -5.57 -10.27
N LEU A 156 1.96 -6.56 -10.97
CA LEU A 156 1.77 -7.97 -10.64
C LEU A 156 2.13 -8.32 -9.18
N PRO A 157 3.25 -7.84 -8.59
CA PRO A 157 3.56 -8.12 -7.18
C PRO A 157 2.44 -7.72 -6.22
N VAL A 158 1.75 -6.60 -6.50
CA VAL A 158 0.65 -6.07 -5.69
C VAL A 158 -0.59 -6.95 -5.83
N LEU A 159 -0.87 -7.44 -7.05
CA LEU A 159 -1.98 -8.39 -7.28
C LEU A 159 -1.75 -9.72 -6.58
N LEU A 160 -0.51 -10.22 -6.57
CA LEU A 160 -0.16 -11.47 -5.87
C LEU A 160 -0.32 -11.32 -4.35
N LEU A 161 0.17 -10.21 -3.78
CA LEU A 161 -0.02 -9.91 -2.36
C LEU A 161 -1.51 -9.75 -2.00
N ALA A 162 -2.30 -9.09 -2.83
CA ALA A 162 -3.73 -8.95 -2.60
C ALA A 162 -4.46 -10.30 -2.67
N ARG A 163 -4.07 -11.19 -3.60
CA ARG A 163 -4.59 -12.57 -3.63
C ARG A 163 -4.30 -13.30 -2.33
N ASP A 164 -3.05 -13.29 -1.89
CA ASP A 164 -2.62 -14.02 -0.70
C ASP A 164 -3.27 -13.45 0.57
N ALA A 165 -3.39 -12.13 0.65
CA ALA A 165 -4.11 -11.44 1.71
C ALA A 165 -5.59 -11.83 1.76
N LEU A 166 -6.29 -11.81 0.63
CA LEU A 166 -7.70 -12.24 0.57
C LEU A 166 -7.87 -13.71 0.97
N ALA A 167 -6.94 -14.57 0.57
CA ALA A 167 -6.93 -15.99 0.97
C ALA A 167 -6.70 -16.16 2.48
N ALA A 168 -5.88 -15.30 3.09
CA ALA A 168 -5.62 -15.26 4.52
C ALA A 168 -6.69 -14.51 5.34
N GLY A 169 -7.74 -13.96 4.70
CA GLY A 169 -8.78 -13.17 5.37
C GLY A 169 -8.32 -11.77 5.80
N VAL A 170 -7.22 -11.27 5.25
CA VAL A 170 -6.69 -9.92 5.50
C VAL A 170 -7.51 -8.86 4.76
N ASP A 171 -7.78 -7.75 5.42
CA ASP A 171 -8.55 -6.64 4.86
C ASP A 171 -7.72 -5.78 3.89
N VAL A 172 -7.84 -6.06 2.59
CA VAL A 172 -7.20 -5.27 1.52
C VAL A 172 -7.72 -3.83 1.46
N ALA A 173 -8.95 -3.57 1.90
CA ALA A 173 -9.48 -2.20 1.95
C ALA A 173 -8.78 -1.38 3.04
N ALA A 174 -8.47 -1.98 4.19
CA ALA A 174 -7.65 -1.34 5.22
C ALA A 174 -6.24 -0.99 4.69
N ALA A 175 -5.61 -1.90 3.95
CA ALA A 175 -4.32 -1.64 3.29
C ALA A 175 -4.37 -0.41 2.38
N ARG A 176 -5.44 -0.30 1.57
CA ARG A 176 -5.64 0.82 0.64
C ARG A 176 -5.98 2.12 1.34
N ALA A 177 -6.74 2.08 2.43
CA ALA A 177 -7.01 3.25 3.24
C ALA A 177 -5.71 3.81 3.84
N ALA A 178 -4.85 2.94 4.39
CA ALA A 178 -3.55 3.32 4.93
C ALA A 178 -2.60 3.87 3.84
N SER A 179 -2.54 3.22 2.68
CA SER A 179 -1.81 3.73 1.51
C SER A 179 -2.34 5.08 1.03
N GLY A 180 -3.66 5.27 1.01
CA GLY A 180 -4.29 6.54 0.65
C GLY A 180 -3.86 7.69 1.57
N LEU A 181 -3.79 7.44 2.88
CA LEU A 181 -3.25 8.40 3.85
C LEU A 181 -1.76 8.65 3.64
N ALA A 182 -0.97 7.62 3.36
CA ALA A 182 0.45 7.76 3.06
C ALA A 182 0.72 8.64 1.83
N VAL A 183 0.00 8.40 0.72
CA VAL A 183 0.12 9.25 -0.48
C VAL A 183 -0.34 10.68 -0.18
N ARG A 184 -1.44 10.85 0.56
CA ARG A 184 -1.89 12.18 1.01
C ARG A 184 -0.84 12.89 1.85
N ALA A 185 -0.09 12.19 2.69
CA ALA A 185 0.98 12.77 3.48
C ALA A 185 2.11 13.35 2.61
N LEU A 186 2.49 12.64 1.55
CA LEU A 186 3.48 13.14 0.58
C LEU A 186 2.95 14.35 -0.20
N VAL A 187 1.68 14.32 -0.59
CA VAL A 187 1.05 15.46 -1.29
C VAL A 187 0.96 16.68 -0.38
N VAL A 188 0.51 16.52 0.87
CA VAL A 188 0.43 17.62 1.85
C VAL A 188 1.80 18.22 2.12
N GLU A 189 2.84 17.39 2.25
CA GLU A 189 4.22 17.86 2.35
C GLU A 189 4.61 18.68 1.12
N ALA A 190 4.39 18.16 -0.09
CA ALA A 190 4.78 18.79 -1.34
C ALA A 190 4.04 20.13 -1.60
N GLU A 191 2.75 20.22 -1.22
CA GLU A 191 1.90 21.40 -1.43
C GLU A 191 2.08 22.48 -0.36
N LEU A 192 2.72 22.17 0.77
CA LEU A 192 2.98 23.17 1.80
C LEU A 192 3.96 24.22 1.27
N ALA A 193 3.61 25.51 1.39
CA ALA A 193 4.47 26.64 1.07
C ALA A 193 4.40 27.69 2.19
N PRO A 194 5.46 28.48 2.46
CA PRO A 194 6.80 28.36 1.91
C PRO A 194 7.61 27.27 2.62
N LYS A 195 8.48 26.56 1.88
CA LYS A 195 9.44 25.58 2.43
C LYS A 195 10.87 25.87 1.91
N PRO A 196 11.70 26.58 2.68
CA PRO A 196 12.97 27.11 2.17
C PRO A 196 13.92 26.00 1.67
N GLY A 197 14.36 26.12 0.43
CA GLY A 197 15.26 25.20 -0.24
C GLY A 197 14.60 23.90 -0.72
N LEU A 198 13.32 23.66 -0.41
CA LEU A 198 12.53 22.52 -0.90
C LEU A 198 11.66 22.93 -2.08
N VAL A 199 11.16 21.94 -2.81
CA VAL A 199 10.10 22.16 -3.80
C VAL A 199 8.78 22.43 -3.08
N ASP A 200 8.08 23.47 -3.50
CA ASP A 200 6.72 23.81 -3.08
C ASP A 200 5.91 24.41 -4.26
N PRO A 201 4.66 24.86 -4.07
CA PRO A 201 3.89 25.48 -5.17
C PRO A 201 4.42 26.79 -5.73
N VAL A 202 5.35 27.46 -5.04
CA VAL A 202 5.89 28.77 -5.41
C VAL A 202 7.25 28.64 -6.10
N THR A 203 8.07 27.67 -5.67
CA THR A 203 9.46 27.52 -6.11
C THR A 203 9.89 26.04 -6.15
N ASN A 204 10.86 25.72 -7.01
CA ASN A 204 11.53 24.41 -6.97
C ASN A 204 12.63 24.35 -5.89
N GLY A 205 12.83 25.45 -5.14
CA GLY A 205 13.87 25.56 -4.13
C GLY A 205 15.26 25.29 -4.70
N ALA A 206 16.04 24.48 -3.99
CA ALA A 206 17.40 24.09 -4.37
C ALA A 206 17.48 23.08 -5.54
N HIS A 207 16.35 22.71 -6.16
CA HIS A 207 16.29 21.67 -7.18
C HIS A 207 16.13 22.23 -8.59
N VAL A 208 16.80 21.58 -9.54
CA VAL A 208 16.69 21.86 -10.99
C VAL A 208 16.08 20.68 -11.75
N ASP A 209 15.99 19.54 -11.09
CA ASP A 209 15.58 18.24 -11.62
C ASP A 209 14.18 17.82 -11.18
N MET A 210 13.56 18.57 -10.26
CA MET A 210 12.20 18.29 -9.77
C MET A 210 11.38 19.57 -9.54
N ASP A 211 10.08 19.43 -9.73
CA ASP A 211 9.05 20.43 -9.48
C ASP A 211 7.85 19.78 -8.75
N LEU A 212 6.87 20.58 -8.35
CA LEU A 212 5.69 20.09 -7.64
C LEU A 212 4.96 19.02 -8.46
N ALA A 213 4.79 19.22 -9.76
CA ALA A 213 4.08 18.27 -10.62
C ALA A 213 4.78 16.90 -10.65
N LEU A 214 6.11 16.85 -10.64
CA LEU A 214 6.90 15.63 -10.56
C LEU A 214 6.75 14.95 -9.21
N LEU A 215 6.74 15.71 -8.10
CA LEU A 215 6.47 15.15 -6.77
C LEU A 215 5.08 14.54 -6.68
N LEU A 216 4.04 15.22 -7.17
CA LEU A 216 2.67 14.68 -7.16
C LEU A 216 2.56 13.38 -7.99
N ARG A 217 3.20 13.33 -9.17
CA ARG A 217 3.29 12.08 -9.97
C ARG A 217 4.05 10.97 -9.25
N SER A 218 5.14 11.32 -8.56
CA SER A 218 5.92 10.38 -7.77
C SER A 218 5.11 9.79 -6.62
N ALA A 219 4.39 10.62 -5.87
CA ALA A 219 3.54 10.18 -4.76
C ALA A 219 2.45 9.22 -5.23
N ASP A 220 1.77 9.50 -6.34
CA ASP A 220 0.75 8.59 -6.88
C ASP A 220 1.35 7.27 -7.39
N ALA A 221 2.53 7.30 -8.01
CA ALA A 221 3.23 6.10 -8.46
C ALA A 221 3.58 5.13 -7.32
N LEU A 222 3.69 5.63 -6.09
CA LEU A 222 3.99 4.82 -4.89
C LEU A 222 2.74 4.19 -4.24
N ARG A 223 1.52 4.58 -4.61
CA ARG A 223 0.26 4.13 -3.98
C ARG A 223 0.12 2.62 -3.87
N ASP A 224 0.32 1.91 -4.97
CA ASP A 224 0.17 0.46 -4.99
C ASP A 224 1.30 -0.25 -4.23
N TRP A 225 2.49 0.35 -4.21
CA TRP A 225 3.63 -0.17 -3.45
C TRP A 225 3.44 0.00 -1.94
N PHE A 226 2.85 1.12 -1.51
CA PHE A 226 2.42 1.33 -0.13
C PHE A 226 1.32 0.35 0.29
N THR A 227 0.37 0.05 -0.60
CA THR A 227 -0.62 -1.02 -0.36
C THR A 227 0.09 -2.37 -0.17
N ALA A 228 1.06 -2.67 -1.03
CA ALA A 228 1.85 -3.89 -0.92
C ALA A 228 2.70 -3.94 0.36
N SER A 229 3.27 -2.83 0.84
CA SER A 229 4.02 -2.79 2.10
C SER A 229 3.14 -3.20 3.28
N TRP A 230 1.92 -2.65 3.36
CA TRP A 230 0.95 -3.02 4.39
C TRP A 230 0.55 -4.49 4.30
N LEU A 231 0.19 -4.97 3.11
CA LEU A 231 -0.19 -6.38 2.91
C LEU A 231 0.96 -7.34 3.21
N THR A 232 2.20 -6.94 2.94
CA THR A 232 3.40 -7.72 3.27
C THR A 232 3.51 -7.88 4.78
N GLY A 233 3.31 -6.80 5.54
CA GLY A 233 3.23 -6.84 7.00
C GLY A 233 2.18 -7.82 7.52
N ALA A 234 0.95 -7.72 6.98
CA ALA A 234 -0.18 -8.55 7.41
C ALA A 234 -0.09 -10.03 7.02
N THR A 235 0.82 -10.41 6.12
CA THR A 235 0.93 -11.77 5.57
C THR A 235 2.30 -12.41 5.79
N ALA A 236 3.23 -11.75 6.46
CA ALA A 236 4.55 -12.30 6.72
C ALA A 236 4.51 -13.39 7.79
N SER A 237 5.33 -14.43 7.60
CA SER A 237 5.43 -15.56 8.54
C SER A 237 6.31 -15.24 9.77
N GLY A 238 7.00 -14.10 9.76
CA GLY A 238 7.92 -13.66 10.80
C GLY A 238 8.74 -12.44 10.36
N ASP A 239 9.56 -11.90 11.25
CA ASP A 239 10.31 -10.66 10.99
C ASP A 239 11.37 -10.78 9.89
N ASP A 240 12.02 -11.95 9.78
CA ASP A 240 13.03 -12.19 8.76
C ASP A 240 12.40 -12.23 7.36
N ASP A 241 11.28 -12.95 7.21
CA ASP A 241 10.47 -12.99 5.98
C ASP A 241 9.98 -11.58 5.61
N LEU A 242 9.43 -10.87 6.60
CA LEU A 242 8.93 -9.51 6.41
C LEU A 242 10.03 -8.58 5.88
N ARG A 243 11.21 -8.55 6.53
CA ARG A 243 12.33 -7.71 6.09
C ARG A 243 12.79 -8.07 4.67
N ALA A 244 12.97 -9.35 4.37
CA ALA A 244 13.42 -9.80 3.05
C ALA A 244 12.44 -9.40 1.93
N ARG A 245 11.13 -9.56 2.19
CA ARG A 245 10.06 -9.16 1.25
C ARG A 245 10.00 -7.64 1.09
N LEU A 246 10.16 -6.87 2.16
CA LEU A 246 10.18 -5.40 2.09
C LEU A 246 11.39 -4.85 1.32
N VAL A 247 12.57 -5.46 1.43
CA VAL A 247 13.73 -5.08 0.62
C VAL A 247 13.43 -5.28 -0.87
N THR A 248 12.91 -6.46 -1.24
CA THR A 248 12.54 -6.77 -2.63
C THR A 248 11.47 -5.82 -3.16
N LEU A 249 10.43 -5.57 -2.35
CA LEU A 249 9.34 -4.66 -2.69
C LEU A 249 9.83 -3.21 -2.83
N GLY A 250 10.69 -2.76 -1.93
CA GLY A 250 11.25 -1.41 -1.92
C GLY A 250 12.08 -1.12 -3.18
N LEU A 251 12.90 -2.08 -3.62
CA LEU A 251 13.65 -1.96 -4.89
C LEU A 251 12.72 -1.86 -6.11
N ALA A 252 11.64 -2.65 -6.14
CA ALA A 252 10.65 -2.59 -7.22
C ALA A 252 9.87 -1.27 -7.21
N ALA A 253 9.51 -0.77 -6.02
CA ALA A 253 8.84 0.51 -5.83
C ALA A 253 9.73 1.69 -6.24
N GLU A 254 11.01 1.68 -5.86
CA GLU A 254 11.99 2.68 -6.29
C GLU A 254 12.14 2.70 -7.81
N ALA A 255 12.26 1.52 -8.45
CA ALA A 255 12.34 1.41 -9.90
C ALA A 255 11.07 1.93 -10.60
N ALA A 256 9.89 1.68 -10.04
CA ALA A 256 8.62 2.17 -10.57
C ALA A 256 8.51 3.70 -10.45
N MET A 257 8.86 4.26 -9.29
CA MET A 257 8.93 5.70 -9.05
C MET A 257 9.90 6.37 -10.02
N ARG A 258 11.13 5.83 -10.15
CA ARG A 258 12.15 6.33 -11.08
C ARG A 258 11.68 6.33 -12.53
N ARG A 259 10.90 5.32 -12.95
CA ARG A 259 10.36 5.26 -14.31
C ARG A 259 9.39 6.41 -14.60
N VAL A 260 8.51 6.73 -13.66
CA VAL A 260 7.53 7.82 -13.79
C VAL A 260 8.18 9.19 -13.68
N THR A 261 9.33 9.27 -12.99
CA THR A 261 10.05 10.53 -12.74
C THR A 261 11.23 10.77 -13.68
N GLY A 262 11.41 9.96 -14.73
CA GLY A 262 12.53 10.12 -15.67
C GLY A 262 13.91 9.88 -15.03
N GLY A 263 13.97 9.10 -13.95
CA GLY A 263 15.20 8.78 -13.22
C GLY A 263 15.53 9.71 -12.06
N VAL A 264 14.70 10.73 -11.80
CA VAL A 264 14.90 11.69 -10.71
C VAL A 264 14.61 11.04 -9.36
N ASN A 265 15.49 11.28 -8.39
CA ASN A 265 15.35 10.75 -7.05
C ASN A 265 14.45 11.67 -6.21
N THR A 266 13.15 11.39 -6.17
CA THR A 266 12.15 12.16 -5.41
C THR A 266 11.98 11.54 -4.01
N HIS A 267 10.89 10.81 -3.77
CA HIS A 267 10.47 10.30 -2.46
C HIS A 267 11.21 9.04 -1.99
N LYS A 268 12.53 8.89 -2.23
CA LYS A 268 13.24 7.66 -1.85
C LYS A 268 13.34 7.48 -0.33
N GLY A 269 13.63 8.54 0.41
CA GLY A 269 13.68 8.50 1.87
C GLY A 269 12.29 8.28 2.48
N ALA A 270 11.30 9.04 2.00
CA ALA A 270 9.89 8.82 2.32
C ALA A 270 9.41 7.39 2.01
N LEU A 271 9.74 6.82 0.85
CA LEU A 271 9.40 5.44 0.50
C LEU A 271 9.91 4.44 1.54
N PHE A 272 11.16 4.61 1.98
CA PHE A 272 11.74 3.75 3.01
C PHE A 272 10.99 3.88 4.35
N GLY A 273 10.83 5.10 4.86
CA GLY A 273 10.19 5.35 6.15
C GLY A 273 8.70 4.99 6.15
N VAL A 274 7.93 5.51 5.19
CA VAL A 274 6.49 5.28 5.06
C VAL A 274 6.21 3.81 4.73
N GLY A 275 7.01 3.18 3.87
CA GLY A 275 6.88 1.76 3.55
C GLY A 275 7.04 0.87 4.78
N LEU A 276 8.05 1.13 5.62
CA LEU A 276 8.24 0.42 6.89
C LEU A 276 7.08 0.66 7.86
N LEU A 277 6.59 1.90 7.97
CA LEU A 277 5.44 2.22 8.82
C LEU A 277 4.18 1.46 8.39
N LEU A 278 3.89 1.43 7.09
CA LEU A 278 2.73 0.70 6.58
C LEU A 278 2.87 -0.81 6.80
N ALA A 279 4.07 -1.37 6.63
CA ALA A 279 4.32 -2.76 6.95
C ALA A 279 4.14 -3.08 8.44
N ALA A 280 4.61 -2.20 9.33
CA ALA A 280 4.38 -2.31 10.76
C ALA A 280 2.87 -2.28 11.10
N LEU A 281 2.10 -1.37 10.52
CA LEU A 281 0.65 -1.31 10.70
C LEU A 281 -0.04 -2.60 10.25
N GLY A 282 0.40 -3.18 9.13
CA GLY A 282 -0.12 -4.45 8.65
C GLY A 282 0.21 -5.62 9.58
N ALA A 283 1.44 -5.68 10.09
CA ALA A 283 1.90 -6.74 11.00
C ALA A 283 1.22 -6.69 12.38
N GLU A 284 0.99 -5.49 12.91
CA GLU A 284 0.35 -5.30 14.22
C GLU A 284 -1.18 -5.41 14.16
N GLY A 285 -1.79 -5.28 12.97
CA GLY A 285 -3.25 -5.19 12.83
C GLY A 285 -3.87 -4.00 13.56
N SER A 286 -3.05 -3.03 13.98
CA SER A 286 -3.43 -1.87 14.78
C SER A 286 -3.10 -0.58 14.04
N ARG A 287 -3.90 0.45 14.29
CA ARG A 287 -3.65 1.82 13.80
C ARG A 287 -2.97 2.71 14.85
N GLU A 288 -2.60 2.16 16.01
CA GLU A 288 -1.93 2.90 17.07
C GLU A 288 -0.52 3.34 16.63
N PRO A 289 -0.27 4.67 16.52
CA PRO A 289 1.02 5.20 16.06
C PRO A 289 2.21 4.71 16.90
N GLU A 290 2.06 4.65 18.21
CA GLU A 290 3.15 4.28 19.13
C GLU A 290 3.58 2.83 18.93
N ARG A 291 2.63 1.90 18.79
CA ARG A 291 2.91 0.49 18.49
C ARG A 291 3.54 0.34 17.12
N ALA A 292 3.01 1.03 16.12
CA ALA A 292 3.55 0.99 14.77
C ALA A 292 5.00 1.50 14.72
N CYS A 293 5.30 2.63 15.37
CA CYS A 293 6.65 3.17 15.49
C CYS A 293 7.61 2.21 16.22
N ALA A 294 7.16 1.59 17.32
CA ALA A 294 7.97 0.58 18.02
C ALA A 294 8.29 -0.61 17.10
N ARG A 295 7.31 -1.10 16.35
CA ARG A 295 7.50 -2.19 15.38
C ARG A 295 8.42 -1.79 14.23
N VAL A 296 8.35 -0.55 13.74
CA VAL A 296 9.31 -0.03 12.76
C VAL A 296 10.75 -0.12 13.29
N GLY A 297 10.98 0.25 14.56
CA GLY A 297 12.30 0.12 15.18
C GLY A 297 12.85 -1.30 15.14
N VAL A 298 12.01 -2.28 15.49
CA VAL A 298 12.36 -3.72 15.43
C VAL A 298 12.72 -4.16 14.00
N LEU A 299 11.95 -3.72 13.00
CA LEU A 299 12.19 -4.08 11.60
C LEU A 299 13.42 -3.38 11.01
N ALA A 300 13.69 -2.15 11.42
CA ALA A 300 14.76 -1.34 10.85
C ALA A 300 16.12 -1.55 11.51
N ALA A 301 16.18 -1.97 12.78
CA ALA A 301 17.46 -2.15 13.49
C ALA A 301 18.42 -3.14 12.79
N PRO A 302 17.99 -4.34 12.34
CA PRO A 302 18.87 -5.22 11.57
C PRO A 302 19.29 -4.63 10.22
N LEU A 303 18.40 -3.90 9.54
CA LEU A 303 18.72 -3.25 8.26
C LEU A 303 19.79 -2.14 8.42
N LEU A 304 19.75 -1.44 9.56
CA LEU A 304 20.78 -0.48 9.93
C LEU A 304 22.10 -1.19 10.24
N ALA A 305 22.08 -2.25 11.04
CA ALA A 305 23.28 -3.03 11.38
C ALA A 305 23.97 -3.60 10.13
N ASP A 306 23.19 -4.18 9.20
CA ASP A 306 23.71 -4.71 7.93
C ASP A 306 24.34 -3.61 7.05
N TRP A 307 23.78 -2.41 7.07
CA TRP A 307 24.35 -1.28 6.34
C TRP A 307 25.62 -0.74 7.01
N LEU A 308 25.64 -0.65 8.34
CA LEU A 308 26.82 -0.26 9.12
C LEU A 308 28.00 -1.21 8.88
N ALA A 309 27.74 -2.52 8.77
CA ALA A 309 28.77 -3.53 8.50
C ALA A 309 29.46 -3.37 7.13
N ARG A 310 28.87 -2.62 6.20
CA ARG A 310 29.40 -2.38 4.84
C ARG A 310 29.59 -0.91 4.51
N VAL A 311 29.45 -0.01 5.49
CA VAL A 311 29.45 1.44 5.25
C VAL A 311 30.79 1.94 4.70
N ASP A 312 31.89 1.30 5.10
CA ASP A 312 33.24 1.69 4.67
C ASP A 312 33.51 1.42 3.19
N THR A 313 32.84 0.42 2.60
CA THR A 313 32.99 0.05 1.19
C THR A 313 31.88 0.62 0.30
N ASP A 314 30.87 1.25 0.89
CA ASP A 314 29.77 1.91 0.17
C ASP A 314 30.15 3.35 -0.21
N ALA A 315 30.06 3.66 -1.50
CA ALA A 315 30.38 4.98 -2.06
C ALA A 315 29.19 5.96 -2.03
N SER A 316 28.06 5.59 -1.41
CA SER A 316 26.87 6.45 -1.34
C SER A 316 27.08 7.71 -0.49
N HIS A 317 26.32 8.76 -0.79
CA HIS A 317 26.32 9.99 0.02
C HIS A 317 25.98 9.74 1.50
N GLY A 318 25.10 8.76 1.78
CA GLY A 318 24.77 8.37 3.14
C GLY A 318 25.97 7.79 3.89
N SER A 319 26.77 6.96 3.23
CA SER A 319 27.99 6.39 3.81
C SER A 319 29.09 7.44 3.99
N ALA A 320 29.19 8.41 3.07
CA ALA A 320 30.06 9.57 3.26
C ALA A 320 29.63 10.41 4.50
N ALA A 321 28.34 10.70 4.65
CA ALA A 321 27.80 11.43 5.80
C ALA A 321 28.03 10.70 7.13
N PHE A 322 27.94 9.37 7.11
CA PHE A 322 28.23 8.55 8.27
C PHE A 322 29.70 8.57 8.65
N ARG A 323 30.62 8.41 7.68
CA ARG A 323 32.06 8.43 7.95
C ARG A 323 32.55 9.77 8.49
N GLU A 324 32.00 10.89 8.01
CA GLU A 324 32.43 12.21 8.46
C GLU A 324 31.77 12.63 9.78
N LEU A 325 30.46 12.40 9.94
CA LEU A 325 29.66 13.01 11.01
C LEU A 325 28.82 12.00 11.82
N GLY A 326 28.90 10.69 11.51
CA GLY A 326 28.09 9.66 12.18
C GLY A 326 26.61 9.66 11.81
N LEU A 327 26.22 10.35 10.72
CA LEU A 327 24.81 10.47 10.34
C LEU A 327 24.28 9.16 9.72
N THR A 328 23.30 8.56 10.38
CA THR A 328 22.63 7.33 9.93
C THR A 328 21.43 7.60 9.00
N GLY A 329 20.96 8.85 8.93
CA GLY A 329 19.87 9.30 8.07
C GLY A 329 18.57 8.54 8.30
N ALA A 330 17.79 8.34 7.22
CA ALA A 330 16.50 7.65 7.27
C ALA A 330 16.55 6.24 7.91
N ARG A 331 17.69 5.54 7.84
CA ARG A 331 17.88 4.23 8.48
C ARG A 331 17.91 4.33 9.99
N GLY A 332 18.65 5.30 10.53
CA GLY A 332 18.69 5.57 11.97
C GLY A 332 17.36 6.08 12.50
N GLU A 333 16.72 6.99 11.77
CA GLU A 333 15.37 7.47 12.11
C GLU A 333 14.39 6.30 12.21
N ALA A 334 14.35 5.41 11.22
CA ALA A 334 13.50 4.22 11.29
C ALA A 334 13.89 3.26 12.43
N ALA A 335 15.19 2.98 12.64
CA ALA A 335 15.65 2.10 13.72
C ALA A 335 15.30 2.63 15.12
N SER A 336 15.21 3.96 15.28
CA SER A 336 14.73 4.60 16.51
C SER A 336 13.20 4.59 16.68
N GLY A 337 12.47 4.05 15.71
CA GLY A 337 11.01 4.14 15.63
C GLY A 337 10.55 5.58 15.38
N PHE A 338 11.25 6.33 14.53
CA PHE A 338 11.00 7.75 14.23
C PHE A 338 11.01 8.64 15.49
N ALA A 339 12.05 8.50 16.32
CA ALA A 339 12.16 9.26 17.57
C ALA A 339 12.04 10.77 17.33
N THR A 340 12.71 11.32 16.32
CA THR A 340 12.63 12.76 15.98
C THR A 340 11.20 13.18 15.66
N VAL A 341 10.43 12.36 14.96
CA VAL A 341 9.02 12.67 14.70
C VAL A 341 8.19 12.64 15.98
N ARG A 342 8.34 11.57 16.77
CA ARG A 342 7.53 11.35 17.98
C ARG A 342 7.78 12.38 19.08
N THR A 343 9.02 12.85 19.23
CA THR A 343 9.42 13.72 20.36
C THR A 343 9.57 15.18 19.98
N VAL A 344 9.66 15.51 18.68
CA VAL A 344 9.87 16.89 18.21
C VAL A 344 8.71 17.36 17.35
N SER A 345 8.56 16.82 16.15
CA SER A 345 7.66 17.43 15.16
C SER A 345 6.19 17.14 15.39
N LEU A 346 5.83 15.95 15.87
CA LEU A 346 4.44 15.60 16.16
C LEU A 346 3.88 16.40 17.36
N PRO A 347 4.59 16.52 18.50
CA PRO A 347 4.18 17.43 19.56
C PRO A 347 4.14 18.89 19.09
N ALA A 348 5.17 19.37 18.38
CA ALA A 348 5.19 20.74 17.87
C ALA A 348 4.01 21.04 16.93
N TYR A 349 3.70 20.12 16.01
CA TYR A 349 2.55 20.22 15.12
C TYR A 349 1.24 20.31 15.90
N ARG A 350 1.00 19.39 16.84
CA ARG A 350 -0.24 19.33 17.61
C ARG A 350 -0.44 20.55 18.50
N ASP A 351 0.61 20.98 19.19
CA ASP A 351 0.58 22.16 20.04
C ASP A 351 0.27 23.42 19.21
N ARG A 352 0.92 23.56 18.05
CA ARG A 352 0.71 24.72 17.18
C ARG A 352 -0.67 24.71 16.52
N LEU A 353 -1.18 23.54 16.14
CA LEU A 353 -2.53 23.38 15.62
C LEU A 353 -3.58 23.74 16.67
N ALA A 354 -3.39 23.31 17.92
CA ALA A 354 -4.28 23.65 19.03
C ALA A 354 -4.26 25.16 19.33
N GLU A 355 -3.10 25.81 19.19
CA GLU A 355 -2.93 27.25 19.40
C GLU A 355 -3.58 28.09 18.30
N THR A 356 -3.43 27.70 17.03
CA THR A 356 -3.73 28.57 15.89
C THR A 356 -4.95 28.14 15.07
N GLY A 357 -5.34 26.86 15.15
CA GLY A 357 -6.34 26.26 14.28
C GLY A 357 -5.93 26.14 12.80
N ASP A 358 -4.71 26.54 12.44
CA ASP A 358 -4.20 26.57 11.07
C ASP A 358 -3.25 25.38 10.83
N VAL A 359 -3.68 24.47 9.94
CA VAL A 359 -2.94 23.25 9.60
C VAL A 359 -1.64 23.57 8.88
N ASP A 360 -1.63 24.54 7.98
CA ASP A 360 -0.43 24.90 7.22
C ASP A 360 0.59 25.57 8.12
N ASP A 361 0.15 26.43 9.03
CA ASP A 361 1.04 27.01 10.05
C ASP A 361 1.62 25.94 10.98
N ALA A 362 0.79 25.00 11.44
CA ALA A 362 1.26 23.88 12.26
C ALA A 362 2.30 23.02 11.53
N LEU A 363 2.12 22.78 10.22
CA LEU A 363 3.08 22.05 9.39
C LEU A 363 4.37 22.83 9.16
N ARG A 364 4.29 24.13 8.87
CA ARG A 364 5.45 25.03 8.78
C ARG A 364 6.24 25.04 10.08
N TRP A 365 5.54 25.05 11.21
CA TRP A 365 6.14 24.99 12.54
C TRP A 365 6.81 23.64 12.82
N ALA A 366 6.17 22.54 12.44
CA ALA A 366 6.76 21.22 12.55
C ALA A 366 8.01 21.09 11.65
N LEU A 367 7.97 21.60 10.42
CA LEU A 367 9.10 21.60 9.49
C LEU A 367 10.29 22.36 10.06
N VAL A 368 10.10 23.60 10.54
CA VAL A 368 11.22 24.36 11.11
C VAL A 368 11.74 23.72 12.40
N SER A 369 10.89 23.05 13.17
CA SER A 369 11.30 22.27 14.34
C SER A 369 12.15 21.06 13.96
N LEU A 370 11.81 20.36 12.86
CA LEU A 370 12.63 19.29 12.29
C LEU A 370 13.97 19.82 11.80
N MET A 371 13.98 20.91 11.03
CA MET A 371 15.20 21.52 10.49
C MET A 371 16.18 21.95 11.57
N ALA A 372 15.70 22.26 12.78
CA ALA A 372 16.53 22.66 13.91
C ALA A 372 17.33 21.51 14.54
N VAL A 373 16.89 20.25 14.36
CA VAL A 373 17.45 19.10 15.10
C VAL A 373 17.75 17.87 14.23
N CYS A 374 17.13 17.74 13.07
CA CYS A 374 17.26 16.57 12.21
C CYS A 374 18.70 16.50 11.66
N PRO A 375 19.41 15.36 11.81
CA PRO A 375 20.69 15.11 11.15
C PRO A 375 20.49 14.82 9.66
N ASP A 376 20.07 15.83 8.91
CA ASP A 376 19.60 15.69 7.53
C ASP A 376 20.74 15.40 6.54
N THR A 377 20.78 14.17 6.05
CA THR A 377 21.79 13.72 5.10
C THR A 377 21.64 14.33 3.70
N ASN A 378 20.47 14.90 3.34
CA ASN A 378 20.31 15.64 2.08
C ASN A 378 21.02 16.99 2.13
N LEU A 379 21.02 17.68 3.28
CA LEU A 379 21.80 18.89 3.46
C LEU A 379 23.30 18.59 3.37
N TYR A 380 23.73 17.54 4.06
CA TYR A 380 25.12 17.09 3.99
C TYR A 380 25.54 16.75 2.54
N ALA A 381 24.71 16.02 1.80
CA ALA A 381 25.04 15.64 0.42
C ALA A 381 25.19 16.86 -0.53
N ARG A 382 24.57 18.00 -0.20
CA ARG A 382 24.56 19.19 -1.07
C ARG A 382 25.53 20.28 -0.65
N GLY A 383 25.86 20.39 0.64
CA GLY A 383 26.77 21.41 1.15
C GLY A 383 27.55 21.03 2.40
N GLY A 384 27.70 19.73 2.67
CA GLY A 384 28.52 19.19 3.76
C GLY A 384 28.05 19.55 5.17
N ALA A 385 28.96 19.45 6.13
CA ALA A 385 28.73 19.81 7.52
C ALA A 385 28.29 21.28 7.69
N GLU A 386 28.79 22.19 6.83
CA GLU A 386 28.43 23.60 6.84
C GLU A 386 26.94 23.81 6.59
N ALA A 387 26.40 23.20 5.53
CA ALA A 387 24.98 23.32 5.20
C ALA A 387 24.08 22.84 6.34
N LEU A 388 24.41 21.68 6.91
CA LEU A 388 23.66 21.11 8.03
C LEU A 388 23.67 22.07 9.24
N ALA A 389 24.86 22.52 9.65
CA ALA A 389 25.01 23.41 10.81
C ALA A 389 24.34 24.78 10.58
N ALA A 390 24.44 25.34 9.38
CA ALA A 390 23.85 26.63 9.03
C ALA A 390 22.32 26.58 9.08
N VAL A 391 21.71 25.55 8.50
CA VAL A 391 20.26 25.36 8.50
C VAL A 391 19.74 25.09 9.92
N GLN A 392 20.39 24.19 10.68
CA GLN A 392 20.03 23.94 12.08
C GLN A 392 20.15 25.19 12.94
N GLY A 393 21.23 25.97 12.76
CA GLY A 393 21.45 27.21 13.49
C GLY A 393 20.38 28.27 13.18
N TRP A 394 19.98 28.41 11.91
CA TRP A 394 18.89 29.29 11.51
C TRP A 394 17.54 28.82 12.07
N ALA A 395 17.18 27.56 11.87
CA ALA A 395 15.92 27.00 12.32
C ALA A 395 15.81 27.06 13.85
N GLY A 396 16.89 26.76 14.58
CA GLY A 396 16.95 26.90 16.03
C GLY A 396 16.73 28.34 16.52
N ARG A 397 17.16 29.36 15.76
CA ARG A 397 16.83 30.77 16.08
C ARG A 397 15.35 31.07 15.87
N VAL A 398 14.73 30.51 14.83
CA VAL A 398 13.29 30.68 14.57
C VAL A 398 12.47 29.99 15.68
N VAL A 399 12.81 28.75 16.02
CA VAL A 399 12.15 27.97 17.09
C VAL A 399 12.24 28.69 18.43
N ARG A 400 13.43 29.20 18.82
CA ARG A 400 13.60 29.97 20.07
C ARG A 400 12.75 31.24 20.14
N LYS A 401 12.51 31.90 19.00
CA LYS A 401 11.69 33.11 18.94
C LYS A 401 10.19 32.82 18.95
N ARG A 402 9.77 31.61 18.55
CA ARG A 402 8.38 31.17 18.39
C ARG A 402 7.47 32.26 17.78
N PRO A 403 7.75 32.70 16.54
CA PRO A 403 6.99 33.76 15.90
C PRO A 403 5.50 33.41 15.73
N ASP A 404 4.65 34.43 15.63
CA ASP A 404 3.28 34.26 15.14
C ASP A 404 3.25 33.71 13.70
N PRO A 405 2.10 33.20 13.21
CA PRO A 405 2.01 32.55 11.90
C PRO A 405 2.51 33.40 10.73
N ARG A 406 2.21 34.70 10.72
CA ARG A 406 2.62 35.61 9.64
C ARG A 406 4.14 35.80 9.63
N ARG A 407 4.72 35.98 10.82
CA ARG A 407 6.18 36.14 10.97
C ARG A 407 6.92 34.84 10.68
N LEU A 408 6.35 33.67 10.99
CA LEU A 408 6.90 32.38 10.61
C LEU A 408 6.96 32.23 9.09
N ALA A 409 5.82 32.43 8.40
CA ALA A 409 5.76 32.36 6.94
C ALA A 409 6.75 33.33 6.27
N THR A 410 6.86 34.55 6.80
CA THR A 410 7.84 35.55 6.31
C THR A 410 9.28 35.07 6.50
N ALA A 411 9.62 34.53 7.67
CA ALA A 411 10.97 34.03 7.94
C ALA A 411 11.35 32.84 7.05
N LEU A 412 10.40 31.93 6.80
CA LEU A 412 10.58 30.80 5.88
C LEU A 412 10.78 31.29 4.44
N ALA A 413 9.95 32.21 3.95
CA ALA A 413 10.08 32.76 2.60
C ALA A 413 11.41 33.51 2.40
N GLN A 414 11.84 34.29 3.39
CA GLN A 414 13.12 35.01 3.35
C GLN A 414 14.33 34.06 3.37
N ALA A 415 14.19 32.86 3.94
CA ALA A 415 15.26 31.87 3.96
C ALA A 415 15.37 31.06 2.65
N ASP A 416 14.36 31.12 1.78
CA ASP A 416 14.35 30.31 0.56
C ASP A 416 15.46 30.71 -0.41
N ALA A 417 15.55 31.99 -0.78
CA ALA A 417 16.57 32.50 -1.69
C ALA A 417 18.01 32.09 -1.30
N PRO A 418 18.48 32.33 -0.06
CA PRO A 418 19.84 31.95 0.31
C PRO A 418 20.06 30.43 0.36
N PHE A 419 19.02 29.62 0.61
CA PHE A 419 19.13 28.15 0.58
C PHE A 419 19.20 27.67 -0.86
N THR A 420 18.34 28.19 -1.73
CA THR A 420 18.29 27.90 -3.16
C THR A 420 19.62 28.23 -3.86
N GLU A 421 20.17 29.43 -3.64
CA GLU A 421 21.47 29.85 -4.18
C GLU A 421 22.61 28.90 -3.82
N ARG A 422 22.60 28.38 -2.58
CA ARG A 422 23.60 27.45 -2.05
C ARG A 422 23.27 25.99 -2.33
N ARG A 423 22.14 25.73 -3.00
CA ARG A 423 21.56 24.40 -3.23
C ARG A 423 21.34 23.61 -1.94
N TRP A 424 20.98 24.25 -0.83
CA TRP A 424 20.68 23.58 0.42
C TRP A 424 19.22 23.11 0.44
N SER A 425 19.01 21.79 0.43
CA SER A 425 17.68 21.18 0.49
C SER A 425 17.52 20.33 1.76
N PRO A 426 16.66 20.72 2.72
CA PRO A 426 16.35 19.95 3.92
C PRO A 426 15.39 18.77 3.62
N GLY A 427 15.80 17.88 2.70
CA GLY A 427 14.95 16.79 2.20
C GLY A 427 14.64 15.70 3.23
N GLY A 428 15.54 15.42 4.17
CA GLY A 428 15.26 14.51 5.26
C GLY A 428 14.20 15.08 6.21
N SER A 429 14.25 16.39 6.46
CA SER A 429 13.21 17.09 7.23
C SER A 429 11.84 17.04 6.53
N ALA A 430 11.80 17.16 5.19
CA ALA A 430 10.59 16.97 4.40
C ALA A 430 10.01 15.55 4.53
N ASP A 431 10.84 14.51 4.37
CA ASP A 431 10.42 13.11 4.54
C ASP A 431 9.81 12.87 5.95
N LEU A 432 10.43 13.45 7.00
CA LEU A 432 9.92 13.36 8.36
C LEU A 432 8.65 14.21 8.58
N LEU A 433 8.45 15.31 7.86
CA LEU A 433 7.23 16.10 7.92
C LEU A 433 6.03 15.30 7.37
N ALA A 434 6.21 14.57 6.27
CA ALA A 434 5.18 13.66 5.76
C ALA A 434 4.83 12.58 6.80
N LEU A 435 5.82 11.98 7.46
CA LEU A 435 5.58 11.03 8.55
C LEU A 435 4.88 11.67 9.76
N THR A 436 5.19 12.92 10.08
CA THR A 436 4.52 13.68 11.15
C THR A 436 3.02 13.78 10.90
N TRP A 437 2.64 14.23 9.69
CA TRP A 437 1.23 14.34 9.32
C TRP A 437 0.55 12.97 9.27
N LEU A 438 1.23 11.94 8.74
CA LEU A 438 0.68 10.58 8.66
C LEU A 438 0.38 10.00 10.05
N LEU A 439 1.32 10.10 10.99
CA LEU A 439 1.13 9.60 12.36
C LEU A 439 0.03 10.37 13.10
N ASP A 440 -0.09 11.68 12.88
CA ASP A 440 -1.20 12.46 13.42
C ASP A 440 -2.56 11.94 12.94
N ARG A 441 -2.70 11.70 11.63
CA ARG A 441 -3.94 11.23 11.02
C ARG A 441 -4.29 9.79 11.41
N LEU A 442 -3.29 8.93 11.62
CA LEU A 442 -3.50 7.59 12.14
C LEU A 442 -4.01 7.63 13.58
N GLY A 443 -3.48 8.52 14.43
CA GLY A 443 -3.93 8.71 15.81
C GLY A 443 -5.32 9.35 15.95
N ALA A 444 -5.68 10.26 15.03
CA ALA A 444 -6.98 10.92 15.02
C ALA A 444 -8.14 10.00 14.55
N ALA A 445 -7.84 8.93 13.82
CA ALA A 445 -8.82 7.96 13.31
C ALA A 445 -9.26 6.92 14.36
N ARG A 446 -9.22 7.25 15.66
CA ARG A 446 -9.88 6.44 16.70
C ARG A 446 -11.38 6.39 16.39
N PRO A 447 -12.03 5.21 16.38
CA PRO A 447 -13.48 5.19 16.48
C PRO A 447 -13.86 5.92 17.78
N ALA A 448 -14.83 6.84 17.68
CA ALA A 448 -15.47 7.43 18.83
C ALA A 448 -16.25 6.34 19.57
N ALA A 449 -15.57 5.58 20.41
CA ALA A 449 -16.15 4.71 21.41
C ALA A 449 -15.34 4.94 22.69
N GLU A 450 -16.05 5.06 23.82
CA GLU A 450 -15.57 5.40 25.16
C GLU A 450 -15.48 6.90 25.50
N THR A 451 -16.56 7.64 25.26
CA THR A 451 -16.94 8.79 26.11
C THR A 451 -18.46 8.75 26.35
N CYS A 452 -18.96 7.64 26.89
CA CYS A 452 -20.31 7.54 27.46
C CYS A 452 -20.29 6.45 28.55
N ALA A 453 -19.77 6.78 29.72
CA ALA A 453 -20.11 6.14 30.98
C ALA A 453 -19.56 7.02 32.11
N GLY A 454 -20.43 7.83 32.71
CA GLY A 454 -20.02 8.69 33.83
C GLY A 454 -20.98 9.81 34.24
N GLU A 455 -22.28 9.70 33.98
CA GLU A 455 -23.32 10.36 34.79
C GLU A 455 -24.10 9.20 35.42
N GLY A 456 -23.93 8.93 36.71
CA GLY A 456 -24.78 9.50 37.75
C GLY A 456 -25.97 8.57 37.99
N PRO A 457 -26.33 8.26 39.24
CA PRO A 457 -26.74 9.30 40.19
C PRO A 457 -25.80 9.52 41.38
#